data_AF-A0A928ZXN6-F1
#
_entry.id   AF-A0A928ZXN6-F1
#
_cell.length_a   1.000
_cell.length_b   1.000
_cell.length_c   1.000
_cell.angle_alpha   90.00
_cell.angle_beta   90.00
_cell.angle_gamma   90.00
#
_symmetry.space_group_name_H-M   'P 1'
#
loop_
_entity.id
_entity.type
_entity.pdbx_description
1 polymer ?
#
loop_
_entity_poly.entity_id
_entity_poly.type
_entity_poly.pdbx_seq_one_letter_code
_entity_poly.pdbx_strand_id
1 'polypeptide(L)'
;MTTNRQVPYLIGDNKKQSYSGRLHQRLDEAMQEGTEVQVRLPWGGLSGVPVYLDDTCVEIVYVHVYEPEDDDELDDEVSRRTVWLVRLEEISAVSFVSESWSKERLEKLFVPEKKGENTSVQDLGSEDSID
;
A
#
# COMPACT_ATOMS: atom_id res chain seq x y z
N MET A 1 52.68 10.86 15.32
CA MET A 1 51.39 11.03 16.01
C MET A 1 50.60 12.00 15.14
N THR A 2 49.66 11.58 14.29
CA THR A 2 48.35 10.98 14.58
C THR A 2 47.90 10.13 13.39
N THR A 3 47.39 8.93 13.65
CA THR A 3 46.80 8.04 12.64
C THR A 3 45.30 8.34 12.52
N ASN A 4 44.85 8.91 11.41
CA ASN A 4 43.42 8.97 11.07
C ASN A 4 42.96 7.59 10.61
N ARG A 5 42.16 6.93 11.45
CA ARG A 5 41.49 5.66 11.11
C ARG A 5 40.32 5.96 10.18
N GLN A 6 40.43 5.61 8.91
CA GLN A 6 39.28 5.30 8.07
C GLN A 6 38.62 4.04 8.64
N VAL A 7 37.37 4.16 9.05
CA VAL A 7 36.52 3.02 9.39
C VAL A 7 35.74 2.67 8.12
N PRO A 8 35.90 1.46 7.56
CA PRO A 8 35.10 1.06 6.40
C PRO A 8 33.67 0.80 6.84
N TYR A 9 32.71 1.37 6.11
CA TYR A 9 31.30 0.97 6.22
C TYR A 9 31.22 -0.52 5.87
N LEU A 10 30.90 -1.33 6.87
CA LEU A 10 30.60 -2.74 6.67
C LEU A 10 29.28 -2.80 5.90
N ILE A 11 29.37 -3.13 4.61
CA ILE A 11 28.26 -3.64 3.82
C ILE A 11 27.93 -4.99 4.45
N GLY A 12 27.00 -4.96 5.41
CA GLY A 12 26.43 -6.17 5.97
C GLY A 12 25.65 -6.87 4.86
N ASP A 13 25.96 -8.14 4.64
CA ASP A 13 25.18 -9.03 3.79
C ASP A 13 23.72 -8.95 4.21
N ASN A 14 22.89 -8.33 3.36
CA ASN A 14 21.44 -8.31 3.50
C ASN A 14 20.91 -9.73 3.33
N LYS A 15 21.03 -10.55 4.38
CA LYS A 15 20.07 -11.62 4.61
C LYS A 15 18.73 -10.92 4.76
N LYS A 16 17.96 -10.86 3.67
CA LYS A 16 16.52 -10.62 3.72
C LYS A 16 15.93 -11.70 4.63
N GLN A 17 15.83 -11.40 5.92
CA GLN A 17 14.97 -12.15 6.80
C GLN A 17 13.58 -12.10 6.17
N SER A 18 13.00 -13.27 5.91
CA SER A 18 11.66 -13.37 5.37
C SER A 18 10.71 -12.94 6.48
N TYR A 19 10.39 -11.65 6.50
CA TYR A 19 9.44 -11.07 7.44
C TYR A 19 8.04 -11.56 7.10
N SER A 20 7.55 -12.51 7.89
CA SER A 20 6.42 -13.39 7.54
C SER A 20 5.03 -12.75 7.72
N GLY A 21 4.90 -11.43 7.58
CA GLY A 21 3.65 -10.71 7.75
C GLY A 21 3.24 -9.97 6.49
N ARG A 22 2.01 -10.21 5.99
CA ARG A 22 1.44 -9.47 4.86
C ARG A 22 1.45 -7.95 5.11
N LEU A 23 1.28 -7.51 6.35
CA LEU A 23 1.37 -6.09 6.73
C LEU A 23 2.76 -5.51 6.46
N HIS A 24 3.82 -6.16 6.94
CA HIS A 24 5.19 -5.70 6.75
C HIS A 24 5.55 -5.61 5.27
N GLN A 25 5.23 -6.66 4.50
CA GLN A 25 5.48 -6.64 3.05
C GLN A 25 4.81 -5.43 2.37
N ARG A 26 3.54 -5.16 2.71
CA ARG A 26 2.79 -4.06 2.09
C ARG A 26 3.30 -2.68 2.50
N LEU A 27 3.75 -2.52 3.74
CA LEU A 27 4.37 -1.28 4.20
C LEU A 27 5.74 -1.07 3.53
N ASP A 28 6.51 -2.14 3.32
CA ASP A 28 7.79 -2.09 2.59
C ASP A 28 7.57 -1.68 1.12
N GLU A 29 6.57 -2.26 0.45
CA GLU A 29 6.14 -1.87 -0.91
C GLU A 29 5.78 -0.37 -0.95
N ALA A 30 4.93 0.10 -0.05
CA ALA A 30 4.53 1.52 0.00
C ALA A 30 5.69 2.47 0.31
N MET A 31 6.63 2.07 1.17
CA MET A 31 7.84 2.84 1.48
C MET A 31 8.74 2.97 0.25
N GLN A 32 8.94 1.88 -0.50
CA GLN A 32 9.76 1.87 -1.70
C GLN A 32 9.13 2.70 -2.84
N GLU A 33 7.80 2.72 -2.93
CA GLU A 33 7.05 3.49 -3.93
C GLU A 33 6.82 4.96 -3.54
N GLY A 34 7.01 5.32 -2.26
CA GLY A 34 6.63 6.63 -1.73
C GLY A 34 5.12 6.84 -1.65
N THR A 35 4.35 5.76 -1.55
CA THR A 35 2.87 5.76 -1.53
C THR A 35 2.35 6.17 -0.16
N GLU A 36 1.45 7.15 -0.11
CA GLU A 36 0.75 7.51 1.12
C GLU A 36 -0.13 6.35 1.60
N VAL A 37 -0.04 6.06 2.90
CA VAL A 37 -0.86 5.07 3.58
C VAL A 37 -1.76 5.73 4.59
N GLN A 38 -2.92 5.13 4.84
CA GLN A 38 -3.76 5.48 5.98
C GLN A 38 -3.80 4.31 6.95
N VAL A 39 -3.36 4.55 8.18
CA VAL A 39 -3.25 3.55 9.23
C VAL A 39 -4.35 3.79 10.25
N ARG A 40 -5.05 2.71 10.63
CA ARG A 40 -6.04 2.72 11.70
C ARG A 40 -5.44 2.11 12.97
N LEU A 41 -5.52 2.86 14.05
CA LEU A 41 -5.10 2.49 15.40
C LEU A 41 -6.32 2.47 16.34
N PRO A 42 -6.20 1.87 17.54
CA PRO A 42 -7.30 1.83 18.51
C PRO A 42 -7.82 3.23 18.92
N TRP A 43 -6.95 4.24 18.88
CA TRP A 43 -7.23 5.59 19.32
C TRP A 43 -7.47 6.60 18.19
N GLY A 44 -7.36 6.20 16.92
CA GLY A 44 -7.51 7.13 15.81
C GLY A 44 -7.00 6.62 14.46
N GLY A 45 -7.00 7.50 13.48
CA GLY A 45 -6.37 7.27 12.18
C GLY A 45 -5.22 8.25 11.96
N LEU A 46 -4.19 7.81 11.24
CA LEU A 46 -3.10 8.64 10.77
C LEU A 46 -2.87 8.36 9.29
N SER A 47 -2.41 9.37 8.56
CA SER A 47 -1.97 9.19 7.18
C SER A 47 -0.59 9.80 6.97
N GLY A 48 0.09 9.34 5.93
CA GLY A 48 1.41 9.82 5.57
C GLY A 48 2.20 8.79 4.77
N VAL A 49 3.43 9.15 4.43
CA VAL A 49 4.34 8.30 3.65
C VAL A 49 5.25 7.52 4.62
N PRO A 50 5.31 6.18 4.52
CA PRO A 50 6.30 5.41 5.27
C PRO A 50 7.72 5.78 4.82
N VAL A 51 8.63 6.01 5.77
CA VAL A 51 10.04 6.37 5.49
C VAL A 51 11.05 5.44 6.14
N TYR A 52 10.60 4.63 7.10
CA TYR A 52 11.40 3.58 7.73
C TYR A 52 10.47 2.45 8.17
N LEU A 53 10.97 1.22 8.11
CA LEU A 53 10.25 0.02 8.52
C LEU A 53 11.25 -0.99 9.09
N ASP A 54 10.95 -1.51 10.27
CA ASP A 54 11.63 -2.65 10.86
C ASP A 54 10.63 -3.71 11.35
N ASP A 55 11.14 -4.73 12.03
CA ASP A 55 10.38 -5.86 12.55
C ASP A 55 9.25 -5.48 13.52
N THR A 56 9.33 -4.31 14.14
CA THR A 56 8.50 -3.89 15.27
C THR A 56 7.71 -2.62 15.00
N CYS A 57 8.21 -1.75 14.13
CA CYS A 57 7.65 -0.43 13.92
C CYS A 57 7.81 0.09 12.49
N VAL A 58 6.98 1.09 12.17
CA VAL A 58 7.05 1.88 10.94
C VAL A 58 7.11 3.36 11.31
N GLU A 59 7.96 4.12 10.63
CA GLU A 59 7.95 5.59 10.69
C GLU A 59 7.13 6.15 9.54
N ILE A 60 6.15 6.99 9.85
CA ILE A 60 5.24 7.60 8.89
C ILE A 60 5.38 9.12 8.98
N VAL A 61 5.68 9.75 7.84
CA VAL A 61 5.83 11.19 7.73
C VAL A 61 4.58 11.81 7.13
N TYR A 62 4.05 12.83 7.79
CA TYR A 62 2.99 13.69 7.27
C TYR A 62 3.50 15.13 7.21
N VAL A 63 3.32 15.79 6.07
CA VAL A 63 3.66 17.19 5.88
C VAL A 63 2.36 17.98 5.77
N HIS A 64 2.13 18.87 6.73
CA HIS A 64 1.02 19.81 6.69
C HIS A 64 1.53 21.14 6.14
N VAL A 65 0.95 21.60 5.02
CA VAL A 65 1.17 22.95 4.50
C VAL A 65 0.03 23.81 5.04
N TYR A 66 0.34 24.81 5.86
CA TYR A 66 -0.65 25.79 6.30
C TYR A 66 -0.77 26.85 5.22
N GLU A 67 -1.98 27.03 4.69
CA GLU A 67 -2.27 28.22 3.90
C GLU A 67 -2.27 29.42 4.86
N PRO A 68 -1.60 30.53 4.52
CA PRO A 68 -1.66 31.73 5.35
C PRO A 68 -3.12 32.20 5.40
N GLU A 69 -3.68 32.32 6.60
CA GLU A 69 -4.97 32.98 6.78
C GLU A 69 -4.77 34.46 6.41
N ASP A 70 -5.69 34.99 5.59
CA ASP A 70 -5.67 36.36 5.05
C ASP A 70 -5.64 37.43 6.18
N ASP A 71 -4.49 37.73 6.78
CA ASP A 71 -4.17 39.06 7.35
C ASP A 71 -2.76 39.24 7.95
N ASP A 72 -1.92 38.21 8.09
CA ASP A 72 -0.58 38.38 8.66
C ASP A 72 0.52 38.35 7.58
N GLU A 73 1.32 39.41 7.58
CA GLU A 73 2.47 39.65 6.70
C GLU A 73 3.37 38.40 6.57
N LEU A 74 3.38 37.81 5.38
CA LEU A 74 4.39 36.92 4.79
C LEU A 74 5.51 36.44 5.75
N ASP A 75 5.17 35.55 6.67
CA ASP A 75 6.14 34.58 7.17
C ASP A 75 5.92 33.31 6.36
N ASP A 76 6.87 33.04 5.47
CA ASP A 76 7.00 31.91 4.55
C ASP A 76 6.14 30.69 4.92
N GLU A 77 5.34 30.16 3.96
CA GLU A 77 4.58 28.90 4.06
C GLU A 77 5.17 27.94 5.10
N VAL A 78 4.67 28.00 6.34
CA VAL A 78 5.28 27.27 7.47
C VAL A 78 4.87 25.83 7.33
N SER A 79 5.58 25.06 6.51
CA SER A 79 5.34 23.63 6.40
C SER A 79 5.70 22.95 7.72
N ARG A 80 4.74 22.24 8.32
CA ARG A 80 4.97 21.44 9.53
C ARG A 80 5.10 19.98 9.15
N ARG A 81 6.29 19.43 9.38
CA ARG A 81 6.54 18.00 9.28
C ARG A 81 6.25 17.32 10.62
N THR A 82 5.41 16.30 10.60
CA THR A 82 5.17 15.39 11.73
C THR A 82 5.68 14.00 11.37
N VAL A 83 6.41 13.37 12.29
CA VAL A 83 6.89 11.99 12.15
C VAL A 83 6.24 11.14 13.24
N TRP A 84 5.53 10.10 12.83
CA TRP A 84 4.90 9.14 13.71
C TRP A 84 5.70 7.85 13.72
N LEU A 85 6.11 7.39 14.90
CA LEU A 85 6.67 6.05 15.09
C LEU A 85 5.54 5.14 15.57
N VAL A 86 5.14 4.16 14.76
CA VAL A 86 3.96 3.32 15.01
C VAL A 86 4.40 1.88 15.18
N ARG A 87 3.99 1.23 16.28
CA ARG A 87 4.23 -0.20 16.47
C ARG A 87 3.34 -1.01 15.55
N LEU A 88 3.91 -2.01 14.86
CA LEU A 88 3.17 -2.85 13.91
C LEU A 88 2.03 -3.63 14.59
N GLU A 89 2.22 -4.05 15.84
CA GLU A 89 1.21 -4.77 16.63
C GLU A 89 -0.04 -3.93 16.96
N GLU A 90 0.07 -2.60 16.92
CA GLU A 90 -1.07 -1.70 17.21
C GLU A 90 -1.89 -1.38 15.95
N ILE A 91 -1.37 -1.70 14.77
CA ILE A 91 -2.04 -1.45 13.50
C ILE A 91 -3.23 -2.37 13.38
N SER A 92 -4.42 -1.79 13.52
CA SER A 92 -5.69 -2.50 13.37
C SER A 92 -6.03 -2.74 11.90
N ALA A 93 -5.69 -1.77 11.03
CA ALA A 93 -5.83 -1.88 9.59
C ALA A 93 -4.93 -0.85 8.88
N VAL A 94 -4.63 -1.12 7.62
CA VAL A 94 -3.95 -0.18 6.72
C VAL A 94 -4.70 -0.14 5.38
N SER A 95 -4.87 1.05 4.82
CA SER A 95 -5.29 1.24 3.44
C SER A 95 -4.17 1.91 2.64
N PHE A 96 -4.13 1.54 1.37
CA PHE A 96 -3.19 2.06 0.38
C PHE A 96 -4.04 2.72 -0.69
N VAL A 97 -3.75 3.97 -1.05
CA VAL A 97 -4.51 4.67 -2.10
C VAL A 97 -4.06 4.09 -3.43
N SER A 98 -4.73 3.04 -3.89
CA SER A 98 -4.24 2.22 -4.99
C SER A 98 -4.73 2.69 -6.37
N GLU A 99 -5.86 3.39 -6.48
CA GLU A 99 -6.39 3.94 -7.74
C GLU A 99 -7.77 4.57 -7.51
N SER A 100 -8.09 5.66 -8.22
CA SER A 100 -9.47 6.11 -8.39
C SER A 100 -10.17 5.26 -9.45
N TRP A 101 -11.29 4.62 -9.10
CA TRP A 101 -12.03 3.77 -10.03
C TRP A 101 -13.10 4.58 -10.77
N SER A 102 -13.21 4.39 -12.09
CA SER A 102 -14.35 4.91 -12.83
C SER A 102 -15.62 4.15 -12.45
N LYS A 103 -16.78 4.83 -12.53
CA LYS A 103 -18.09 4.24 -12.26
C LYS A 103 -18.33 2.95 -13.08
N GLU A 104 -17.96 2.97 -14.36
CA GLU A 104 -18.08 1.81 -15.26
C GLU A 104 -17.26 0.60 -14.82
N ARG A 105 -16.08 0.83 -14.21
CA ARG A 105 -15.24 -0.26 -13.68
C ARG A 105 -15.86 -0.86 -12.42
N LEU A 106 -16.46 -0.03 -11.57
CA LEU A 106 -17.21 -0.48 -10.38
C LEU A 106 -18.42 -1.33 -10.76
N GLU A 107 -19.23 -0.87 -11.71
CA GLU A 107 -20.46 -1.57 -12.14
C GLU A 107 -20.18 -2.99 -12.68
N LYS A 108 -19.03 -3.20 -13.33
CA LYS A 108 -18.60 -4.53 -13.81
C LYS A 108 -18.34 -5.55 -12.69
N LEU A 109 -18.03 -5.12 -11.46
CA LEU A 109 -17.86 -6.04 -10.34
C LEU A 109 -19.18 -6.60 -9.81
N PHE A 110 -20.30 -5.91 -10.06
CA PHE A 110 -21.61 -6.25 -9.51
C PHE A 110 -22.48 -7.05 -10.49
N VAL A 111 -22.01 -7.30 -11.71
CA VAL A 111 -22.74 -8.15 -12.66
C VAL A 111 -22.46 -9.62 -12.31
N PRO A 112 -23.46 -10.38 -11.80
CA PRO A 112 -23.26 -11.81 -11.58
C PRO A 112 -22.94 -12.46 -12.93
N GLU A 113 -21.87 -13.26 -12.96
CA GLU A 113 -21.59 -14.12 -14.11
C GLU A 113 -22.85 -14.95 -14.41
N LYS A 114 -23.52 -14.64 -15.52
CA LYS A 114 -24.47 -15.59 -16.12
C LYS A 114 -23.64 -16.79 -16.56
N LYS A 115 -23.46 -17.72 -15.63
CA LYS A 115 -22.88 -19.04 -15.85
C LYS A 115 -23.63 -19.71 -17.00
N GLY A 116 -22.88 -20.21 -17.96
CA GLY A 116 -23.32 -20.35 -19.34
C GLY A 116 -24.47 -21.33 -19.57
N GLU A 117 -25.41 -20.91 -20.41
CA GLU A 117 -26.19 -21.81 -21.25
C GLU A 117 -25.32 -22.22 -22.44
N ASN A 118 -24.46 -23.21 -22.23
CA ASN A 118 -23.88 -23.98 -23.32
C ASN A 118 -24.87 -25.11 -23.64
N THR A 119 -25.84 -24.82 -24.51
CA THR A 119 -26.67 -25.85 -25.13
C THR A 119 -25.82 -26.62 -26.15
N SER A 120 -25.04 -27.59 -25.67
CA SER A 120 -24.42 -28.60 -26.54
C SER A 120 -25.50 -29.58 -27.01
N VAL A 121 -26.10 -29.28 -28.16
CA VAL A 121 -26.80 -30.31 -28.94
C VAL A 121 -25.70 -31.12 -29.63
N GLN A 122 -25.39 -32.30 -29.08
CA GLN A 122 -24.60 -33.31 -29.78
C GLN A 122 -25.54 -34.23 -30.55
N ASP A 123 -25.35 -34.15 -31.86
CA ASP A 123 -25.68 -35.09 -32.93
C ASP A 123 -25.29 -36.54 -32.59
N LEU A 124 -26.22 -37.49 -32.79
CA LEU A 124 -25.94 -38.91 -32.97
C LEU A 124 -27.08 -39.59 -33.77
N GLY A 125 -26.78 -40.07 -34.98
CA GLY A 125 -27.32 -41.35 -35.43
C GLY A 125 -27.95 -41.39 -36.83
N SER A 126 -27.13 -41.73 -37.81
CA SER A 126 -27.37 -41.99 -39.23
C SER A 126 -28.52 -42.95 -39.60
N GLU A 127 -29.01 -42.74 -40.82
CA GLU A 127 -29.87 -43.56 -41.67
C GLU A 127 -29.37 -45.02 -41.84
N ASP A 128 -30.25 -46.04 -41.90
CA ASP A 128 -30.37 -46.94 -43.06
C ASP A 128 -31.50 -48.01 -42.96
N SER A 129 -32.15 -48.25 -44.12
CA SER A 129 -32.70 -49.52 -44.66
C SER A 129 -33.97 -50.24 -44.12
N ILE A 130 -35.04 -50.14 -44.95
CA ILE A 130 -35.87 -51.20 -45.60
C ILE A 130 -36.32 -52.43 -44.78
N ASP A 131 -37.65 -52.59 -44.63
CA ASP A 131 -38.47 -53.68 -45.23
C ASP A 131 -39.95 -53.24 -45.35
#